data_AF-S7QM09-F1
#
_entry.id   AF-S7QM09-F1
#
_cell.length_a   1.000
_cell.length_b   1.000
_cell.length_c   1.000
_cell.angle_alpha   90.00
_cell.angle_beta   90.00
_cell.angle_gamma   90.00
#
_symmetry.space_group_name_H-M   'P 1'
#
loop_
_entity.id
_entity.type
_entity.pdbx_description
1 polymer ?
#
loop_
_entity_poly.entity_id
_entity_poly.type
_entity_poly.pdbx_seq_one_letter_code
_entity_poly.pdbx_strand_id
1 'polypeptide(L)'
;MTLSFDTIGTSSFSTYGIFLLIAILLYVLKAFSFNQRCLDRIPTVGGPSDPILSYIGAFRFFTGARDLVQQGYSQFKGGVFKIARIDRWLVVVTGTKFMEEFRTAPDDVLSFTAATTDTLAIPWTLGPNIRENEYHVQIIRSQLTRNLGNVAVEMHDEVVAAFSDEVKLQENGKHPSPFPLFASSSLLAV
;
A
#
# COMPACT_ATOMS: atom_id res chain seq x y z
N MET A 1 -4.81 26.38 65.87
CA MET A 1 -5.06 25.19 65.03
C MET A 1 -5.14 25.65 63.58
N THR A 2 -4.02 25.63 62.86
CA THR A 2 -3.98 25.77 61.39
C THR A 2 -2.76 24.98 60.91
N LEU A 3 -3.01 23.77 60.41
CA LEU A 3 -2.02 22.87 59.82
C LEU A 3 -1.71 23.35 58.39
N SER A 4 -0.48 23.81 58.15
CA SER A 4 0.01 24.09 56.80
C SER A 4 0.51 22.78 56.18
N PHE A 5 -0.28 22.24 55.26
CA PHE A 5 0.02 21.02 54.52
C PHE A 5 1.11 21.28 53.47
N ASP A 6 2.11 20.40 53.45
CA ASP A 6 3.21 20.33 52.49
C ASP A 6 2.76 20.46 51.03
N THR A 7 3.24 21.49 50.33
CA THR A 7 3.10 21.64 48.86
C THR A 7 4.47 21.84 48.19
N ILE A 8 5.56 21.40 48.83
CA ILE A 8 6.93 21.61 48.33
C ILE A 8 7.50 20.36 47.64
N GLY A 9 6.95 19.16 47.93
CA GLY A 9 7.45 17.89 47.39
C GLY A 9 6.89 17.45 46.02
N THR A 10 5.76 18.00 45.58
CA THR A 10 5.05 17.54 44.37
C THR A 10 5.48 18.26 43.09
N SER A 11 5.98 19.49 43.19
CA SER A 11 6.38 20.32 42.05
C SER A 11 7.65 19.80 41.35
N SER A 12 8.61 19.28 42.13
CA SER A 12 9.87 18.75 41.58
C SER A 12 9.65 17.43 40.83
N PHE A 13 8.83 16.52 41.34
CA PHE A 13 8.50 15.28 40.62
C PHE A 13 7.77 15.55 39.30
N SER A 14 6.92 16.57 39.26
CA SER A 14 6.19 16.98 38.04
C SER A 14 7.13 17.53 36.96
N THR A 15 8.11 18.38 37.32
CA THR A 15 9.05 18.93 36.35
C THR A 15 9.96 17.86 35.75
N TYR A 16 10.51 16.94 36.57
CA TYR A 16 11.31 15.83 36.06
C TYR A 16 10.49 14.89 35.16
N GLY A 17 9.21 14.69 35.46
CA GLY A 17 8.28 13.95 34.59
C GLY A 17 8.13 14.59 33.20
N ILE A 18 7.97 15.91 33.15
CA ILE A 18 7.89 16.67 31.88
C ILE A 18 9.21 16.57 31.10
N PHE A 19 10.36 16.74 31.76
CA PHE A 19 11.66 16.59 31.10
C PHE A 19 11.89 15.18 30.56
N LEU A 20 11.46 14.15 31.28
CA LEU A 20 11.56 12.76 30.85
C LEU A 20 10.64 12.48 29.66
N LEU A 21 9.41 13.00 29.64
CA LEU A 21 8.51 12.92 28.49
C LEU A 21 9.07 13.66 27.27
N ILE A 22 9.65 14.85 27.44
CA ILE A 22 10.30 15.59 26.36
C ILE A 22 11.52 14.82 25.85
N ALA A 23 12.34 14.25 26.72
CA ALA A 23 13.49 13.43 26.33
C ALA A 23 13.05 12.18 25.55
N ILE A 24 11.99 11.50 25.98
CA ILE A 24 11.39 10.38 25.24
C ILE A 24 10.87 10.86 23.89
N LEU A 25 10.13 11.97 23.84
CA LEU A 25 9.61 12.53 22.59
C LEU A 25 10.75 12.87 21.62
N LEU A 26 11.80 13.54 22.09
CA LEU A 26 12.97 13.87 21.27
C LEU A 26 13.73 12.62 20.82
N TYR A 27 13.85 11.61 21.68
CA TYR A 27 14.45 10.32 21.32
C TYR A 27 13.64 9.61 20.24
N VAL A 28 12.32 9.54 20.39
CA VAL A 28 11.40 8.96 19.39
C VAL A 28 11.49 9.72 18.07
N LEU A 29 11.46 11.06 18.09
CA LEU A 29 11.61 11.88 16.90
C LEU A 29 12.98 11.68 16.23
N LYS A 30 14.05 11.55 17.02
CA LYS A 30 15.41 11.27 16.49
C LYS A 30 15.52 9.87 15.89
N ALA A 31 14.98 8.85 16.55
CA ALA A 31 14.99 7.47 16.07
C ALA A 31 14.15 7.34 14.78
N PHE A 32 12.97 7.96 14.76
CA PHE A 32 12.13 8.02 13.57
C PHE A 32 12.80 8.77 12.42
N SER A 33 13.40 9.94 12.70
CA SER A 33 14.16 10.70 11.71
C SER A 33 15.38 9.90 11.20
N PHE A 34 16.12 9.19 12.05
CA PHE A 34 17.28 8.39 11.63
C PHE A 34 16.93 7.30 10.63
N ASN A 35 15.85 6.55 10.87
CA ASN A 35 15.38 5.55 9.91
C ASN A 35 14.96 6.16 8.57
N GLN A 36 14.38 7.38 8.60
CA GLN A 36 14.03 8.10 7.38
C GLN A 36 15.25 8.68 6.64
N ARG A 37 16.31 9.06 7.36
CA ARG A 37 17.55 9.64 6.79
C ARG A 37 18.29 8.70 5.85
N CYS A 38 18.16 7.39 6.04
CA CYS A 38 18.72 6.39 5.12
C CYS A 38 18.18 6.57 3.68
N LEU A 39 17.02 7.19 3.53
CA LEU A 39 16.35 7.45 2.26
C LEU A 39 16.48 8.90 1.78
N ASP A 40 17.22 9.77 2.47
CA ASP A 40 17.30 11.21 2.14
C ASP A 40 17.94 11.48 0.78
N ARG A 41 18.78 10.56 0.31
CA ARG A 41 19.42 10.67 -1.01
C ARG A 41 18.42 10.47 -2.17
N ILE A 42 17.28 9.86 -1.91
CA ILE A 42 16.25 9.58 -2.92
C ILE A 42 15.28 10.77 -2.99
N PRO A 43 15.02 11.31 -4.20
CA PRO A 43 14.11 12.43 -4.36
C PRO A 43 12.68 12.07 -3.93
N THR A 44 12.03 12.97 -3.20
CA THR A 44 10.64 12.83 -2.75
C THR A 44 9.67 13.47 -3.73
N VAL A 45 8.60 12.75 -4.07
CA VAL A 45 7.51 13.25 -4.93
C VAL A 45 6.27 13.50 -4.08
N GLY A 46 5.60 14.63 -4.31
CA GLY A 46 4.29 14.93 -3.73
C GLY A 46 4.30 15.65 -2.38
N GLY A 47 5.46 15.89 -1.77
CA GLY A 47 5.58 16.68 -0.53
C GLY A 47 7.02 16.77 -0.01
N PRO A 48 7.22 17.44 1.14
CA PRO A 48 8.53 17.56 1.78
C PRO A 48 9.03 16.22 2.29
N SER A 49 10.36 16.08 2.40
CA SER A 49 11.00 14.90 3.00
C SER A 49 10.92 14.89 4.54
N ASP A 50 10.44 15.97 5.16
CA ASP A 50 10.42 16.09 6.61
C ASP A 50 9.39 15.15 7.26
N PRO A 51 9.71 14.50 8.40
CA PRO A 51 8.87 13.47 9.03
C PRO A 51 7.44 13.89 9.38
N ILE A 52 7.21 15.18 9.65
CA ILE A 52 5.90 15.72 10.02
C ILE A 52 5.15 16.19 8.76
N LEU A 53 5.85 16.83 7.83
CA LEU A 53 5.26 17.35 6.60
C LEU A 53 5.03 16.24 5.56
N SER A 54 5.67 15.08 5.69
CA SER A 54 5.47 13.92 4.83
C SER A 54 4.03 13.41 4.87
N TYR A 55 3.28 13.64 5.96
CA TYR A 55 1.86 13.30 6.05
C TYR A 55 0.99 14.06 5.02
N ILE A 56 1.39 15.27 4.61
CA ILE A 56 0.73 15.99 3.52
C ILE A 56 0.91 15.22 2.21
N GLY A 57 2.13 14.72 1.96
CA GLY A 57 2.43 13.86 0.82
C GLY A 57 1.62 12.55 0.87
N ALA A 58 1.49 11.94 2.06
CA ALA A 58 0.70 10.73 2.26
C ALA A 58 -0.79 10.95 1.98
N PHE A 59 -1.36 12.07 2.44
CA PHE A 59 -2.75 12.42 2.14
C PHE A 59 -2.99 12.63 0.64
N ARG A 60 -2.06 13.28 -0.05
CA ARG A 60 -2.12 13.43 -1.52
C ARG A 60 -1.98 12.11 -2.26
N PHE A 61 -1.14 11.20 -1.76
CA PHE A 61 -1.05 9.85 -2.31
C PHE A 61 -2.35 9.07 -2.08
N PHE A 62 -2.99 9.22 -0.92
CA PHE A 62 -4.25 8.56 -0.61
C PHE A 62 -5.39 9.02 -1.53
N THR A 63 -5.47 10.32 -1.86
CA THR A 63 -6.53 10.86 -2.72
C THR A 63 -6.21 10.79 -4.21
N GLY A 64 -4.94 10.78 -4.61
CA GLY A 64 -4.50 10.91 -6.00
C GLY A 64 -3.25 10.09 -6.33
N ALA A 65 -3.21 8.82 -5.89
CA ALA A 65 -2.05 7.94 -6.08
C ALA A 65 -1.58 7.87 -7.54
N ARG A 66 -2.53 7.71 -8.48
CA ARG A 66 -2.23 7.58 -9.91
C ARG A 66 -1.47 8.78 -10.45
N ASP A 67 -1.98 9.99 -10.19
CA ASP A 67 -1.39 11.22 -10.71
C ASP A 67 -0.02 11.48 -10.10
N LEU A 68 0.13 11.16 -8.81
CA LEU A 68 1.38 11.36 -8.07
C LEU A 68 2.48 10.38 -8.51
N VAL A 69 2.12 9.12 -8.77
CA VAL A 69 3.04 8.12 -9.36
C VAL A 69 3.40 8.52 -10.79
N GLN A 70 2.42 8.94 -11.60
CA GLN A 70 2.67 9.39 -12.97
C GLN A 70 3.58 10.62 -13.01
N GLN A 71 3.38 11.57 -12.10
CA GLN A 71 4.26 12.72 -11.92
C GLN A 71 5.69 12.29 -11.57
N GLY A 72 5.85 11.40 -10.58
CA GLY A 72 7.15 10.88 -10.19
C GLY A 72 7.84 10.12 -11.32
N TYR A 73 7.10 9.29 -12.06
CA TYR A 73 7.61 8.58 -13.22
C TYR A 73 8.09 9.53 -14.33
N SER A 74 7.33 10.58 -14.61
CA SER A 74 7.66 11.56 -15.65
C SER A 74 8.88 12.41 -15.28
N GLN A 75 9.05 12.75 -14.00
CA GLN A 75 10.17 13.57 -13.51
C GLN A 75 11.46 12.77 -13.32
N PHE A 76 11.37 11.52 -12.87
CA PHE A 76 12.51 10.68 -12.50
C PHE A 76 12.63 9.44 -13.39
N LYS A 77 12.31 9.58 -14.68
CA LYS A 77 12.39 8.50 -15.65
C LYS A 77 13.83 7.96 -15.74
N GLY A 78 14.01 6.67 -15.50
CA GLY A 78 15.33 6.04 -15.51
C GLY A 78 16.06 6.07 -14.16
N GLY A 79 15.45 6.61 -13.12
CA GLY A 79 16.03 6.74 -11.78
C GLY A 79 15.21 6.04 -10.70
N VAL A 80 15.24 6.63 -9.51
CA VAL A 80 14.51 6.17 -8.31
C VAL A 80 13.89 7.39 -7.64
N PHE A 81 12.67 7.26 -7.15
CA PHE A 81 12.01 8.29 -6.35
C PHE A 81 11.24 7.65 -5.20
N LYS A 82 10.88 8.45 -4.19
CA LYS A 82 10.07 7.99 -3.06
C LYS A 82 8.80 8.80 -2.92
N ILE A 83 7.74 8.13 -2.46
CA ILE A 83 6.44 8.70 -2.13
C ILE A 83 6.15 8.41 -0.66
N ALA A 84 5.60 9.38 0.07
CA ALA A 84 5.12 9.17 1.42
C ALA A 84 3.81 8.36 1.39
N ARG A 85 3.76 7.23 2.11
CA ARG A 85 2.50 6.60 2.54
C ARG A 85 2.25 6.93 4.02
N ILE A 86 1.04 6.62 4.49
CA ILE A 86 0.61 6.82 5.88
C ILE A 86 1.52 6.07 6.86
N ASP A 87 1.99 4.89 6.48
CA ASP A 87 2.76 3.98 7.32
C ASP A 87 4.27 4.01 7.06
N ARG A 88 4.71 4.26 5.81
CA ARG A 88 6.12 4.17 5.40
C ARG A 88 6.44 4.95 4.13
N TRP A 89 7.71 5.00 3.76
CA TRP A 89 8.14 5.48 2.44
C TRP A 89 8.00 4.38 1.39
N LEU A 90 7.31 4.66 0.30
CA LEU A 90 7.26 3.81 -0.89
C LEU A 90 8.37 4.26 -1.85
N VAL A 91 9.36 3.41 -2.08
CA VAL A 91 10.43 3.67 -3.07
C VAL A 91 10.03 3.04 -4.40
N VAL A 92 10.02 3.85 -5.45
CA VAL A 92 9.67 3.43 -6.81
C VAL A 92 10.92 3.50 -7.68
N VAL A 93 11.24 2.38 -8.32
CA VAL A 93 12.39 2.22 -9.21
C VAL A 93 11.90 2.24 -10.66
N THR A 94 12.42 3.14 -11.49
CA THR A 94 12.03 3.28 -12.90
C THR A 94 13.16 2.99 -13.88
N GLY A 95 14.41 2.94 -13.41
CA GLY A 95 15.58 2.62 -14.23
C GLY A 95 15.72 1.14 -14.53
N THR A 96 15.96 0.81 -15.81
CA THR A 96 16.16 -0.57 -16.27
C THR A 96 17.35 -1.25 -15.60
N LYS A 97 18.44 -0.50 -15.34
CA LYS A 97 19.61 -1.00 -14.61
C LYS A 97 19.26 -1.42 -13.18
N PHE A 98 18.58 -0.54 -12.45
CA PHE A 98 18.16 -0.82 -11.07
C PHE A 98 17.12 -1.94 -11.01
N MET A 99 16.30 -2.10 -12.04
CA MET A 99 15.34 -3.19 -12.14
C MET A 99 16.04 -4.55 -12.22
N GLU A 100 17.14 -4.66 -12.96
CA GLU A 100 17.90 -5.91 -13.07
C GLU A 100 18.62 -6.26 -11.75
N GLU A 101 19.13 -5.24 -11.05
CA GLU A 101 19.67 -5.38 -9.70
C GLU A 101 18.57 -5.83 -8.72
N PHE A 102 17.36 -5.24 -8.79
CA PHE A 102 16.23 -5.62 -7.95
C PHE A 102 15.75 -7.06 -8.22
N ARG A 103 15.76 -7.49 -9.50
CA ARG A 103 15.36 -8.83 -9.92
C ARG A 103 16.35 -9.92 -9.48
N THR A 104 17.64 -9.57 -9.40
CA THR A 104 18.73 -10.52 -9.09
C THR A 104 19.17 -10.42 -7.63
N ALA A 105 18.61 -9.48 -6.86
CA ALA A 105 18.94 -9.30 -5.46
C ALA A 105 18.59 -10.56 -4.66
N PRO A 106 19.46 -10.95 -3.71
CA PRO A 106 19.19 -12.09 -2.85
C PRO A 106 18.11 -11.75 -1.80
N ASP A 107 17.38 -12.78 -1.36
CA ASP A 107 16.20 -12.65 -0.47
C ASP A 107 16.55 -12.08 0.93
N ASP A 108 17.82 -12.16 1.34
CA ASP A 108 18.33 -11.58 2.60
C ASP A 108 18.44 -10.04 2.53
N VAL A 109 18.54 -9.48 1.33
CA VAL A 109 18.58 -8.03 1.09
C VAL A 109 17.21 -7.50 0.71
N LEU A 110 16.47 -8.21 -0.16
CA LEU A 110 15.14 -7.81 -0.62
C LEU A 110 14.17 -9.00 -0.60
N SER A 111 13.15 -8.92 0.24
CA SER A 111 12.12 -9.97 0.32
C SER A 111 10.81 -9.53 -0.33
N PHE A 112 10.45 -10.19 -1.43
CA PHE A 112 9.15 -10.01 -2.08
C PHE A 112 8.00 -10.44 -1.17
N THR A 113 8.10 -11.61 -0.52
CA THR A 113 7.07 -12.14 0.38
C THR A 113 6.77 -11.15 1.52
N ALA A 114 7.79 -10.55 2.13
CA ALA A 114 7.59 -9.55 3.19
C ALA A 114 6.90 -8.30 2.65
N ALA A 115 7.33 -7.79 1.49
CA ALA A 115 6.72 -6.62 0.87
C ALA A 115 5.24 -6.85 0.49
N THR A 116 4.90 -8.02 -0.05
CA THR A 116 3.52 -8.40 -0.39
C THR A 116 2.66 -8.58 0.86
N THR A 117 3.23 -9.19 1.91
CA THR A 117 2.56 -9.33 3.21
C THR A 117 2.16 -7.98 3.77
N ASP A 118 3.07 -7.02 3.77
CA ASP A 118 2.83 -5.66 4.28
C ASP A 118 1.87 -4.87 3.38
N THR A 119 1.99 -5.02 2.07
CA THR A 119 1.17 -4.28 1.10
C THR A 119 -0.29 -4.74 1.12
N LEU A 120 -0.51 -6.06 1.16
CA LEU A 120 -1.85 -6.66 1.17
C LEU A 120 -2.41 -6.85 2.57
N ALA A 121 -1.61 -6.55 3.61
CA ALA A 121 -1.95 -6.85 4.99
C ALA A 121 -2.40 -8.32 5.14
N ILE A 122 -1.64 -9.26 4.58
CA ILE A 122 -2.01 -10.69 4.45
C ILE A 122 -2.60 -11.30 5.73
N PRO A 123 -2.02 -11.09 6.94
CA PRO A 123 -2.56 -11.66 8.17
C PRO A 123 -4.01 -11.26 8.45
N TRP A 124 -4.43 -10.07 7.99
CA TRP A 124 -5.75 -9.51 8.22
C TRP A 124 -6.72 -9.73 7.04
N THR A 125 -6.21 -9.90 5.83
CA THR A 125 -7.04 -10.02 4.60
C THR A 125 -7.20 -11.46 4.11
N LEU A 126 -6.15 -12.27 4.21
CA LEU A 126 -6.06 -13.63 3.68
C LEU A 126 -5.82 -14.67 4.78
N GLY A 127 -5.51 -14.22 5.99
CA GLY A 127 -5.28 -15.04 7.17
C GLY A 127 -3.80 -15.40 7.38
N PRO A 128 -3.42 -15.79 8.62
CA PRO A 128 -2.03 -16.02 9.00
C PRO A 128 -1.38 -17.21 8.27
N ASN A 129 -2.18 -18.24 7.94
CA ASN A 129 -1.70 -19.46 7.28
C ASN A 129 -1.08 -19.20 5.90
N ILE A 130 -1.52 -18.15 5.19
CA ILE A 130 -1.00 -17.81 3.86
C ILE A 130 0.44 -17.27 3.94
N ARG A 131 0.77 -16.56 5.03
CA ARG A 131 2.13 -16.06 5.27
C ARG A 131 3.06 -17.15 5.80
N GLU A 132 2.54 -18.03 6.66
CA GLU A 132 3.35 -19.04 7.35
C GLU A 132 3.58 -20.29 6.51
N ASN A 133 2.67 -20.58 5.59
CA ASN A 133 2.75 -21.72 4.69
C ASN A 133 2.45 -21.25 3.25
N GLU A 134 3.50 -21.09 2.44
CA GLU A 134 3.40 -20.67 1.03
C GLU A 134 2.82 -21.78 0.11
N TYR A 135 1.94 -22.64 0.61
CA TYR A 135 1.32 -23.74 -0.14
C TYR A 135 0.64 -23.25 -1.43
N HIS A 136 0.05 -22.05 -1.38
CA HIS A 136 -0.69 -21.45 -2.48
C HIS A 136 0.19 -21.26 -3.72
N VAL A 137 1.49 -20.98 -3.56
CA VAL A 137 2.44 -20.83 -4.68
C VAL A 137 2.58 -22.13 -5.46
N GLN A 138 2.71 -23.26 -4.77
CA GLN A 138 2.83 -24.58 -5.40
C GLN A 138 1.52 -25.05 -6.01
N ILE A 139 0.39 -24.80 -5.36
CA ILE A 139 -0.94 -25.12 -5.92
C ILE A 139 -1.18 -24.33 -7.20
N ILE A 140 -0.93 -23.02 -7.21
CA ILE A 140 -1.10 -22.18 -8.40
C ILE A 140 -0.25 -22.74 -9.55
N ARG A 141 1.04 -23.02 -9.31
CA ARG A 141 1.96 -23.51 -10.35
C ARG A 141 1.58 -24.89 -10.89
N SER A 142 1.15 -25.79 -10.00
CA SER A 142 0.94 -27.20 -10.34
C SER A 142 -0.47 -27.50 -10.86
N GLN A 143 -1.49 -26.86 -10.29
CA GLN A 143 -2.90 -27.12 -10.62
C GLN A 143 -3.45 -26.05 -11.55
N LEU A 144 -3.35 -24.78 -11.18
CA LEU A 144 -3.98 -23.71 -11.94
C LEU A 144 -3.28 -23.42 -13.26
N THR A 145 -1.96 -23.16 -13.24
CA THR A 145 -1.20 -22.80 -14.45
C THR A 145 -1.21 -23.91 -15.49
N ARG A 146 -1.16 -25.19 -15.07
CA ARG A 146 -1.18 -26.34 -15.99
C ARG A 146 -2.57 -26.64 -16.54
N ASN A 147 -3.62 -26.35 -15.78
CA ASN A 147 -5.01 -26.65 -16.16
C ASN A 147 -5.78 -25.43 -16.69
N LEU A 148 -5.09 -24.30 -16.93
CA LEU A 148 -5.72 -23.02 -17.25
C LEU A 148 -6.62 -23.08 -18.49
N GLY A 149 -6.26 -23.90 -19.49
CA GLY A 149 -7.06 -24.07 -20.70
C GLY A 149 -8.45 -24.66 -20.43
N ASN A 150 -8.56 -25.62 -19.50
CA ASN A 150 -9.83 -26.23 -19.15
C ASN A 150 -10.65 -25.31 -18.22
N VAL A 151 -9.99 -24.75 -17.19
CA VAL A 151 -10.62 -23.83 -16.25
C VAL A 151 -11.16 -22.58 -16.95
N ALA A 152 -10.48 -22.08 -17.98
CA ALA A 152 -10.93 -20.91 -18.73
C ALA A 152 -12.25 -21.16 -19.49
N VAL A 153 -12.47 -22.37 -20.01
CA VAL A 153 -13.73 -22.74 -20.69
C VAL A 153 -14.86 -22.81 -19.67
N GLU A 154 -14.64 -23.51 -18.55
CA GLU A 154 -15.64 -23.61 -17.47
C GLU A 154 -15.99 -22.23 -16.88
N MET A 155 -14.99 -21.37 -16.65
CA MET A 155 -15.18 -19.99 -16.18
C MET A 155 -15.98 -19.15 -17.19
N HIS A 156 -15.74 -19.32 -18.49
CA HIS A 156 -16.50 -18.62 -19.53
C HIS A 156 -17.98 -19.03 -19.49
N ASP A 157 -18.25 -20.32 -19.43
CA ASP A 157 -19.61 -20.85 -19.42
C ASP A 157 -20.36 -20.39 -18.17
N GLU A 158 -19.70 -20.38 -17.01
CA GLU A 158 -20.25 -19.84 -15.76
C GLU A 158 -20.54 -18.35 -15.86
N VAL A 159 -19.65 -17.56 -16.45
CA VAL A 159 -19.89 -16.13 -16.67
C VAL A 159 -21.11 -15.92 -17.58
N VAL A 160 -21.22 -16.66 -18.68
CA VAL A 160 -22.39 -16.54 -19.58
C VAL A 160 -23.69 -16.92 -18.88
N ALA A 161 -23.68 -18.00 -18.10
CA ALA A 161 -24.83 -18.43 -17.31
C ALA A 161 -25.22 -17.40 -16.26
N ALA A 162 -24.26 -16.94 -15.44
CA ALA A 162 -24.49 -15.95 -14.40
C ALA A 162 -25.01 -14.61 -14.95
N PHE A 163 -24.48 -14.16 -16.09
CA PHE A 163 -25.00 -12.96 -16.76
C PHE A 163 -26.44 -13.17 -17.25
N SER A 164 -26.78 -14.36 -17.76
CA SER A 164 -28.15 -14.66 -18.20
C SER A 164 -29.15 -14.70 -17.04
N ASP A 165 -28.72 -15.22 -15.88
CA ASP A 165 -29.55 -15.38 -14.70
C ASP A 165 -29.75 -14.06 -13.93
N GLU A 166 -28.67 -13.30 -13.74
CA GLU A 166 -28.65 -12.09 -12.91
C GLU A 166 -28.91 -10.81 -13.71
N VAL A 167 -28.41 -10.72 -14.95
CA VAL A 167 -28.66 -9.58 -15.84
C VAL A 167 -29.93 -9.86 -16.65
N LYS A 168 -31.06 -9.89 -15.97
CA LYS A 168 -32.36 -9.89 -16.63
C LYS A 168 -32.52 -8.59 -17.39
N LEU A 169 -32.51 -8.65 -18.72
CA LEU A 169 -32.97 -7.56 -19.57
C LEU A 169 -34.41 -7.28 -19.18
N GLN A 170 -34.66 -6.19 -18.45
CA GLN A 170 -36.02 -5.81 -18.08
C GLN A 170 -36.80 -5.52 -19.37
N GLU A 171 -37.72 -6.42 -19.71
CA GLU A 171 -38.56 -6.32 -20.91
C GLU A 171 -39.64 -5.24 -20.79
N ASN A 172 -39.73 -4.51 -19.67
CA ASN A 172 -40.73 -3.48 -19.46
C ASN A 172 -40.12 -2.16 -19.02
N GLY A 173 -40.11 -1.19 -19.95
CA GLY A 173 -39.45 0.09 -19.81
C GLY A 173 -40.09 1.02 -18.79
N LYS A 174 -39.64 0.98 -17.54
CA LYS A 174 -39.92 2.07 -16.58
C LYS A 174 -38.87 2.40 -15.52
N HIS A 175 -37.71 1.74 -15.47
CA HIS A 175 -36.60 2.18 -14.62
C HIS A 175 -35.24 2.00 -15.33
N PRO A 176 -34.32 2.97 -15.24
CA PRO A 176 -33.00 2.83 -15.83
C PRO A 176 -32.24 1.69 -15.14
N SER A 177 -31.64 0.80 -15.94
CA SER A 177 -30.82 -0.29 -15.42
C SER A 177 -29.66 0.26 -14.57
N PRO A 178 -29.31 -0.38 -13.44
CA PRO A 178 -28.20 0.07 -12.59
C PRO A 178 -26.83 -0.08 -13.25
N PHE A 179 -26.73 -0.91 -14.29
CA PHE A 179 -25.52 -1.11 -15.08
C PHE A 179 -25.70 -0.48 -16.47
N PRO A 180 -24.81 0.45 -16.88
CA PRO A 180 -24.74 0.85 -18.27
C PRO A 180 -24.21 -0.35 -19.06
N LEU A 181 -25.11 -1.05 -19.75
CA LEU A 181 -24.73 -2.06 -20.72
C LEU A 181 -23.85 -1.37 -21.77
N PHE A 182 -22.60 -1.78 -21.87
CA PHE A 182 -21.75 -1.40 -22.99
C PHE A 182 -22.38 -1.97 -24.26
N ALA A 183 -23.17 -1.16 -24.95
CA ALA A 183 -23.66 -1.45 -26.29
C ALA A 183 -22.48 -1.44 -27.26
N SER A 184 -21.71 -2.52 -27.29
CA SER A 184 -20.72 -2.77 -28.34
C SER A 184 -21.41 -3.36 -29.55
N SER A 185 -22.15 -2.53 -30.28
CA SER A 185 -22.64 -2.85 -31.64
C SER A 185 -21.80 -2.20 -32.74
N SER A 186 -20.55 -1.79 -32.46
CA SER A 186 -19.71 -1.06 -33.43
C SER A 186 -18.29 -1.60 -33.63
N LEU A 187 -17.98 -2.84 -33.20
CA LEU A 187 -16.66 -3.47 -33.43
C LEU A 187 -16.71 -4.77 -34.25
N LEU A 188 -17.65 -4.88 -35.20
CA LEU A 188 -17.63 -5.89 -36.27
C LEU A 188 -17.80 -5.27 -37.67
N ALA A 189 -17.21 -4.10 -37.88
CA ALA A 189 -17.04 -3.55 -39.22
C ALA A 189 -15.78 -2.66 -39.30
N VAL A 190 -14.59 -3.27 -39.22
CA VAL A 190 -13.40 -3.00 -40.06
C VAL A 190 -12.54 -4.27 -40.07
#